data_AF-K1S1Z6-F1
#
_entry.id   AF-K1S1Z6-F1
#
_cell.length_a   1.000
_cell.length_b   1.000
_cell.length_c   1.000
_cell.angle_alpha   90.00
_cell.angle_beta   90.00
_cell.angle_gamma   90.00
#
_symmetry.space_group_name_H-M   'P 1'
#
loop_
_entity.id
_entity.type
_entity.pdbx_description
1 polymer ?
#
loop_
_entity_poly.entity_id
_entity_poly.type
_entity_poly.pdbx_seq_one_letter_code
_entity_poly.pdbx_strand_id
1 'polypeptide(L)'
;MTRVASVYVIGLAAIIAIIFAFSGHLTALLTAIPSPVLGGISILLYGFICVNGLKILIHNHVDFTNTKNVVVAATMLVLGLGGATLSIAYGNLSLAISGMSLAAIIGIILNLCIPEEKHE
;
A
#
# COMPACT_ATOMS: atom_id res chain seq x y z
N MET A 1 -0.99 10.74 -18.20
CA MET A 1 0.08 11.09 -17.21
C MET A 1 1.34 11.36 -18.01
N THR A 2 2.10 12.40 -17.68
CA THR A 2 3.08 13.13 -18.52
C THR A 2 4.17 12.33 -19.24
N ARG A 3 4.25 10.99 -19.08
CA ARG A 3 5.26 10.08 -19.66
C ARG A 3 6.71 10.49 -19.34
N VAL A 4 6.91 11.36 -18.35
CA VAL A 4 8.24 11.80 -17.91
C VAL A 4 8.61 11.03 -16.65
N ALA A 5 9.49 10.04 -16.79
CA ALA A 5 10.10 9.29 -15.69
C ALA A 5 11.58 9.70 -15.50
N SER A 6 11.87 11.01 -15.56
CA SER A 6 13.23 11.53 -15.45
C SER A 6 13.65 11.72 -13.99
N VAL A 7 14.78 11.12 -13.62
CA VAL A 7 15.39 11.25 -12.27
C VAL A 7 15.66 12.72 -11.92
N TYR A 8 16.03 13.54 -12.90
CA TYR A 8 16.28 14.97 -12.70
C TYR A 8 15.04 15.74 -12.27
N VAL A 9 13.85 15.36 -12.77
CA VAL A 9 12.59 16.03 -12.40
C VAL A 9 12.22 15.68 -10.95
N ILE A 10 12.40 14.42 -10.55
CA ILE A 10 12.16 13.99 -9.16
C ILE A 10 13.18 14.64 -8.22
N GLY A 11 14.45 14.72 -8.64
CA GLY A 11 15.51 15.40 -7.88
C GLY A 11 15.22 16.88 -7.66
N LEU A 12 14.79 17.61 -8.71
CA LEU A 12 14.41 19.01 -8.60
C LEU A 12 13.16 19.19 -7.71
N ALA A 13 12.17 18.29 -7.81
CA ALA A 13 11.01 18.28 -6.93
C ALA A 13 11.40 18.08 -5.46
N ALA A 14 12.37 17.21 -5.17
CA ALA A 14 12.87 16.98 -3.82
C ALA A 14 13.57 18.24 -3.25
N ILE A 15 14.39 18.92 -4.06
CA ILE A 15 15.06 20.17 -3.65
C ILE A 15 14.03 21.26 -3.33
N ILE A 16 13.01 21.43 -4.18
CA ILE A 16 11.92 22.39 -3.93
C ILE A 16 11.17 22.03 -2.64
N ALA A 17 10.88 20.75 -2.42
CA ALA A 17 10.19 20.30 -1.21
C ALA A 17 11.00 20.61 0.06
N ILE A 18 12.32 20.44 0.03
CA ILE A 18 13.21 20.81 1.14
C ILE A 18 13.14 22.31 1.39
N ILE A 19 13.28 23.14 0.36
CA ILE A 19 13.21 24.60 0.49
C ILE A 19 11.86 25.04 1.08
N PHE A 20 10.77 24.43 0.63
CA PHE A 20 9.42 24.73 1.13
C PHE A 20 9.23 24.28 2.59
N ALA A 21 9.84 23.17 3.00
CA ALA A 21 9.78 22.70 4.39
C ALA A 21 10.42 23.69 5.39
N PHE A 22 11.42 24.47 4.97
CA PHE A 22 12.05 25.52 5.79
C PHE A 22 11.35 26.89 5.70
N SER A 23 10.42 27.07 4.77
CA SER A 23 9.72 28.35 4.58
C SER A 23 8.46 28.43 5.45
N GLY A 24 8.55 29.11 6.59
CA GLY A 24 7.45 29.24 7.55
C GLY A 24 6.16 29.88 6.99
N HIS A 25 6.28 30.75 5.97
CA HIS A 25 5.12 31.37 5.32
C HIS A 25 4.28 30.36 4.52
N LEU A 26 4.92 29.39 3.87
CA LEU A 26 4.24 28.32 3.14
C LEU A 26 3.60 27.31 4.09
N THR A 27 4.28 26.96 5.17
CA THR A 27 3.73 26.08 6.21
C THR A 27 2.47 26.67 6.85
N ALA A 28 2.46 27.98 7.11
CA ALA A 28 1.27 28.68 7.62
C ALA A 28 0.08 28.60 6.65
N LEU A 29 0.32 28.72 5.35
CA LEU A 29 -0.71 28.56 4.31
C LEU A 29 -1.25 27.12 4.27
N LEU A 30 -0.38 26.12 4.39
CA LEU A 30 -0.80 24.70 4.42
C LEU A 30 -1.66 24.40 5.64
N THR A 31 -1.34 24.96 6.80
CA THR A 31 -2.16 24.82 8.02
C THR A 31 -3.49 25.57 7.94
N ALA A 32 -3.62 26.57 7.06
CA ALA A 32 -4.87 27.26 6.81
C ALA A 32 -5.87 26.43 5.97
N ILE A 33 -5.43 25.30 5.38
CA ILE A 33 -6.30 24.42 4.60
C ILE A 33 -7.27 23.70 5.56
N PRO A 34 -8.60 23.76 5.32
CA PRO A 34 -9.58 23.09 6.17
C PRO A 34 -9.39 21.57 6.22
N SER A 35 -9.59 20.98 7.40
CA SER A 35 -9.50 19.53 7.61
C SER A 35 -10.41 18.70 6.69
N PRO A 36 -11.62 19.14 6.29
CA PRO A 36 -12.44 18.36 5.34
C PRO A 36 -11.78 18.19 3.96
N VAL A 37 -11.01 19.18 3.50
CA VAL A 37 -10.32 19.12 2.21
C VAL A 37 -9.12 18.18 2.27
N LEU A 38 -8.36 18.24 3.36
CA LEU A 38 -7.24 17.33 3.63
C LEU A 38 -7.71 15.87 3.74
N GLY A 39 -8.87 15.65 4.35
CA GLY A 39 -9.52 14.33 4.36
C GLY A 39 -9.88 13.84 2.96
N GLY A 40 -10.52 14.69 2.15
CA GLY A 40 -10.91 14.36 0.78
C GLY A 40 -9.73 13.98 -0.12
N ILE A 41 -8.65 14.76 -0.11
CA ILE A 41 -7.46 14.45 -0.92
C ILE A 41 -6.78 13.16 -0.45
N SER A 42 -6.76 12.90 0.86
CA SER A 42 -6.18 11.67 1.41
C SER A 42 -6.94 10.43 0.96
N ILE A 43 -8.29 10.47 0.98
CA ILE A 43 -9.12 9.37 0.49
C ILE A 43 -8.85 9.09 -1.00
N LEU A 44 -8.74 10.14 -1.82
CA LEU A 44 -8.43 9.99 -3.25
C LEU A 44 -7.03 9.41 -3.48
N LEU A 45 -6.01 9.88 -2.73
CA LEU A 45 -4.64 9.39 -2.86
C LEU A 45 -4.52 7.92 -2.44
N TYR A 46 -5.09 7.54 -1.28
CA TYR A 46 -5.10 6.15 -0.83
C TYR A 46 -5.93 5.25 -1.77
N GLY A 47 -7.06 5.74 -2.28
CA GLY A 47 -7.85 5.04 -3.30
C GLY A 47 -7.06 4.84 -4.60
N PHE A 48 -6.30 5.84 -5.04
CA PHE A 48 -5.45 5.72 -6.23
C PHE A 48 -4.34 4.68 -6.05
N ILE A 49 -3.74 4.59 -4.87
CA ILE A 49 -2.74 3.55 -4.54
C ILE A 49 -3.39 2.15 -4.66
N CYS A 50 -4.59 1.95 -4.09
CA CYS A 50 -5.34 0.70 -4.20
C CYS A 50 -5.63 0.31 -5.66
N VAL A 51 -6.12 1.25 -6.47
CA VAL A 51 -6.43 1.01 -7.89
C VAL A 51 -5.17 0.67 -8.70
N ASN A 52 -4.03 1.29 -8.40
CA ASN A 52 -2.76 0.90 -9.05
C ASN A 52 -2.31 -0.50 -8.63
N GLY A 53 -2.53 -0.88 -7.37
CA GLY A 53 -2.36 -2.27 -6.92
C GLY A 53 -3.20 -3.23 -7.76
N LEU A 54 -4.51 -2.98 -7.89
CA LEU A 54 -5.43 -3.79 -8.70
C LEU A 54 -5.00 -3.84 -10.18
N LYS A 55 -4.54 -2.71 -10.73
CA LYS A 55 -4.03 -2.65 -12.11
C LYS A 55 -2.84 -3.58 -12.31
N ILE A 56 -1.97 -3.76 -11.32
CA ILE A 56 -0.84 -4.69 -11.41
C ILE A 56 -1.35 -6.14 -11.52
N LEU A 57 -2.38 -6.53 -10.78
CA LEU A 57 -3.00 -7.87 -10.88
C LEU A 57 -3.58 -8.13 -12.28
N ILE A 58 -4.27 -7.13 -12.85
CA ILE A 58 -4.85 -7.23 -14.19
C ILE A 58 -3.75 -7.25 -15.26
N HIS A 59 -2.74 -6.38 -15.15
CA HIS A 59 -1.64 -6.28 -16.10
C HIS A 59 -0.77 -7.54 -16.13
N ASN A 60 -0.60 -8.19 -14.98
CA ASN A 60 0.10 -9.48 -14.89
C ASN A 60 -0.79 -10.68 -15.26
N HIS A 61 -2.02 -10.46 -15.73
CA HIS A 61 -2.96 -11.51 -16.11
C HIS A 61 -3.12 -12.59 -15.02
N VAL A 62 -3.28 -12.17 -13.75
CA VAL A 62 -3.50 -13.11 -12.65
C VAL A 62 -4.81 -13.86 -12.87
N ASP A 63 -4.71 -15.18 -13.03
CA ASP A 63 -5.88 -16.03 -13.24
C ASP A 63 -6.57 -16.33 -11.89
N PHE A 64 -7.78 -15.81 -11.74
CA PHE A 64 -8.65 -16.06 -10.58
C PHE A 64 -9.56 -17.29 -10.77
N THR A 65 -9.41 -18.04 -11.87
CA THR A 65 -10.00 -19.38 -12.02
C THR A 65 -9.24 -20.39 -11.16
N ASN A 66 -7.94 -20.16 -10.96
CA ASN A 66 -7.13 -20.99 -10.07
C ASN A 66 -7.49 -20.69 -8.61
N THR A 67 -8.00 -21.70 -7.91
CA THR A 67 -8.38 -21.65 -6.50
C THR A 67 -7.24 -21.15 -5.61
N LYS A 68 -5.97 -21.48 -5.91
CA LYS A 68 -4.79 -20.99 -5.18
C LYS A 68 -4.73 -19.46 -5.15
N ASN A 69 -4.87 -18.82 -6.31
CA ASN A 69 -4.78 -17.37 -6.44
C ASN A 69 -5.95 -16.67 -5.74
N VAL A 70 -7.15 -17.24 -5.83
CA VAL A 70 -8.35 -16.73 -5.14
C VAL A 70 -8.17 -16.79 -3.63
N VAL A 71 -7.70 -17.93 -3.09
CA VAL A 71 -7.51 -18.11 -1.64
C VAL A 71 -6.44 -17.18 -1.08
N VAL A 72 -5.31 -17.03 -1.78
CA VAL A 72 -4.24 -16.11 -1.37
C VAL A 72 -4.75 -14.66 -1.37
N ALA A 73 -5.39 -14.23 -2.46
CA ALA A 73 -5.91 -12.87 -2.58
C ALA A 73 -7.01 -12.57 -1.56
N ALA A 74 -7.96 -13.47 -1.36
CA ALA A 74 -9.04 -13.32 -0.39
C ALA A 74 -8.49 -13.22 1.05
N THR A 75 -7.52 -14.08 1.39
CA THR A 75 -6.90 -14.08 2.72
C THR A 75 -6.12 -12.79 2.98
N MET A 76 -5.34 -12.33 2.00
CA MET A 76 -4.63 -11.04 2.09
C MET A 76 -5.60 -9.87 2.25
N LEU A 77 -6.74 -9.90 1.55
CA LEU A 77 -7.74 -8.84 1.59
C LEU A 77 -8.47 -8.80 2.94
N VAL A 78 -8.87 -9.96 3.47
CA VAL A 78 -9.53 -10.07 4.79
C VAL A 78 -8.59 -9.65 5.93
N LEU A 79 -7.34 -10.12 5.93
CA LEU A 79 -6.39 -9.78 7.00
C LEU A 79 -5.92 -8.31 6.90
N GLY A 80 -5.73 -7.82 5.68
CA GLY A 80 -5.25 -6.46 5.42
C GLY A 80 -6.29 -5.39 5.73
N LEU A 81 -7.52 -5.56 5.23
CA LEU A 81 -8.63 -4.61 5.46
C LEU A 81 -9.32 -4.85 6.82
N GLY A 82 -9.38 -6.10 7.29
CA GLY A 82 -10.03 -6.46 8.54
C GLY A 82 -9.26 -6.04 9.80
N GLY A 83 -8.09 -5.43 9.65
CA GLY A 83 -7.32 -4.91 10.79
C GLY A 83 -6.81 -6.00 11.73
N ALA A 84 -6.55 -7.20 11.20
CA ALA A 84 -6.00 -8.28 12.00
C ALA A 84 -4.64 -7.85 12.59
N THR A 85 -4.49 -8.00 13.90
CA THR A 85 -3.24 -7.71 14.60
C THR A 85 -2.78 -8.97 15.30
N LEU A 86 -1.56 -9.40 14.97
CA LEU A 86 -0.90 -10.48 15.68
C LEU A 86 0.16 -9.84 16.58
N SER A 87 -0.16 -9.81 17.87
CA SER A 87 0.78 -9.43 18.91
C SER A 87 1.43 -10.70 19.43
N ILE A 88 2.66 -10.97 19.01
CA ILE A 88 3.44 -12.09 19.50
C ILE A 88 4.30 -11.54 20.63
N ALA A 89 3.88 -11.80 21.87
CA ALA A 89 4.67 -11.49 23.06
C ALA A 89 5.53 -12.71 23.41
N TYR A 90 6.84 -12.64 23.12
CA TYR A 90 7.81 -13.65 23.53
C TYR A 90 8.91 -12.96 24.35
N GLY A 91 8.82 -13.07 25.68
CA GLY A 91 9.75 -12.40 26.60
C GLY A 91 9.67 -10.87 26.56
N ASN A 92 10.83 -10.20 26.45
CA ASN A 92 10.96 -8.72 26.44
C ASN A 92 10.70 -8.06 25.07
N LEU A 93 10.31 -8.84 24.05
CA LEU A 93 10.05 -8.32 22.70
C LEU A 93 8.56 -8.44 22.38
N SER A 94 7.84 -7.32 22.41
CA SER A 94 6.47 -7.21 21.93
C SER A 94 6.49 -6.84 20.45
N LEU A 95 6.38 -7.83 19.56
CA LEU A 95 6.25 -7.58 18.13
C LEU A 95 4.77 -7.57 17.77
N ALA A 96 4.22 -6.37 17.56
CA ALA A 96 2.86 -6.19 17.05
C ALA A 96 2.90 -6.05 15.53
N ILE A 97 2.60 -7.14 14.81
CA ILE A 97 2.46 -7.13 13.35
C ILE A 97 1.00 -6.82 13.03
N SER A 98 0.75 -5.69 12.38
CA SER A 98 -0.60 -5.18 12.15
C SER A 98 -0.95 -5.05 10.67
N GLY A 99 -2.21 -5.39 10.36
CA GLY A 99 -2.91 -5.09 9.11
C GLY A 99 -2.13 -5.52 7.86
N MET A 100 -1.63 -4.53 7.10
CA MET A 100 -0.96 -4.74 5.81
C MET A 100 0.30 -5.61 5.91
N SER A 101 1.11 -5.40 6.94
CA SER A 101 2.34 -6.19 7.14
C SER A 101 2.04 -7.67 7.39
N LEU A 102 1.01 -7.94 8.19
CA LEU A 102 0.57 -9.28 8.51
C LEU A 102 -0.02 -9.98 7.28
N ALA A 103 -0.87 -9.27 6.52
CA ALA A 103 -1.45 -9.76 5.28
C ALA A 103 -0.38 -10.15 4.25
N ALA A 104 0.66 -9.33 4.10
CA ALA A 104 1.77 -9.62 3.20
C ALA A 104 2.51 -10.90 3.60
N ILE A 105 2.86 -11.05 4.88
CA ILE A 105 3.57 -12.24 5.39
C ILE A 105 2.72 -13.49 5.19
N ILE A 106 1.45 -13.46 5.61
CA ILE A 106 0.56 -14.62 5.51
C ILE A 106 0.30 -14.98 4.04
N GLY A 107 0.11 -14.01 3.16
CA GLY A 107 -0.08 -14.30 1.73
C GLY A 107 1.16 -14.88 1.07
N ILE A 108 2.37 -14.46 1.44
CA ILE A 108 3.62 -15.09 0.97
C ILE A 108 3.69 -16.55 1.44
N ILE A 109 3.40 -16.79 2.73
CA ILE A 109 3.40 -18.15 3.31
C ILE A 109 2.36 -19.03 2.62
N LEU A 110 1.12 -18.57 2.45
CA LEU A 110 0.08 -19.34 1.76
C LEU A 110 0.45 -19.62 0.31
N ASN A 111 1.00 -18.63 -0.41
CA ASN A 111 1.40 -18.82 -1.80
C ASN A 111 2.50 -19.88 -1.96
N LEU A 112 3.38 -20.03 -0.96
CA LEU A 112 4.43 -21.04 -0.92
C LEU A 112 3.92 -22.42 -0.47
N CYS A 113 3.04 -22.46 0.53
CA CYS A 113 2.52 -23.72 1.08
C CYS A 113 1.48 -24.39 0.17
N ILE A 114 0.70 -23.62 -0.60
CA ILE A 114 -0.32 -24.18 -1.48
C ILE A 114 0.32 -24.61 -2.81
N PRO A 115 0.36 -25.93 -3.11
CA PRO A 115 0.87 -26.43 -4.37
C PRO A 115 0.00 -25.93 -5.52
N GLU A 116 0.62 -25.71 -6.67
CA GLU A 116 -0.09 -25.28 -7.87
C GLU A 116 -0.83 -26.47 -8.47
N GLU A 117 -2.16 -26.45 -8.41
CA GLU A 117 -2.99 -27.39 -9.16
C GLU A 117 -2.77 -27.08 -10.65
N LYS A 118 -2.11 -28.00 -11.37
CA LYS A 118 -2.02 -27.96 -12.83
C LYS A 118 -3.43 -28.13 -13.39
N HIS A 119 -4.03 -27.03 -13.80
CA HIS A 119 -5.16 -27.09 -14.73
C HIS A 119 -4.62 -27.45 -16.11
N GLU A 120 -5.00 -28.64 -16.60
CA GLU A 120 -5.07 -28.95 -18.03
C GLU A 120 -5.93 -27.94 -18.78
#